data_AF-A0A2X3J6H5-F1
#
_entry.id   AF-A0A2X3J6H5-F1
#
_cell.length_a   1.000
_cell.length_b   1.000
_cell.length_c   1.000
_cell.angle_alpha   90.00
_cell.angle_beta   90.00
_cell.angle_gamma   90.00
#
_symmetry.space_group_name_H-M   'P 1'
#
loop_
_entity.id
_entity.type
_entity.pdbx_description
1 polymer ?
#
loop_
_entity_poly.entity_id
_entity_poly.type
_entity_poly.pdbx_seq_one_letter_code
_entity_poly.pdbx_strand_id
1 'polypeptide(L)'
;MAKIALITTGGTIASKKAASGKLASGELTGEELVMLCELPHEIEVDIYSTFQLPSMHITKENLVELSQLIMNILKMIAMMALS
;
A
#
# COMPACT_ATOMS: atom_id res chain seq x y z
N MET A 1 -4.82 -10.77 -17.97
CA MET A 1 -4.81 -10.64 -16.50
C MET A 1 -4.45 -9.19 -16.18
N ALA A 2 -5.22 -8.51 -15.34
CA ALA A 2 -4.87 -7.14 -14.95
C ALA A 2 -3.81 -7.20 -13.84
N LYS A 3 -2.76 -6.38 -13.94
CA LYS A 3 -1.71 -6.29 -12.92
C LYS A 3 -1.82 -4.95 -12.21
N ILE A 4 -1.89 -4.97 -10.87
CA ILE A 4 -2.13 -3.81 -10.02
C ILE A 4 -0.98 -3.68 -9.02
N ALA A 5 -0.43 -2.46 -8.91
CA ALA A 5 0.43 -2.10 -7.80
C ALA A 5 -0.42 -1.55 -6.65
N LEU A 6 -0.47 -2.26 -5.53
CA LEU A 6 -1.11 -1.82 -4.30
C LEU A 6 -0.08 -1.10 -3.42
N ILE A 7 -0.26 0.21 -3.23
CA ILE A 7 0.64 1.01 -2.39
C ILE A 7 -0.04 1.35 -1.06
N THR A 8 0.58 0.97 0.06
CA THR A 8 0.06 1.24 1.40
C THR A 8 0.74 2.46 2.03
N THR A 9 -0.07 3.40 2.53
CA THR A 9 0.37 4.64 3.22
C THR A 9 0.02 4.67 4.72
N GLY A 10 -0.58 3.58 5.21
CA GLY A 10 -1.07 3.43 6.57
C GLY A 10 -2.53 3.82 6.76
N GLY A 11 -2.79 4.65 7.76
CA GLY A 11 -4.15 5.02 8.17
C GLY A 11 -4.93 3.90 8.87
N THR A 12 -6.22 4.17 9.11
CA THR A 12 -7.13 3.30 9.85
C THR A 12 -7.27 1.91 9.22
N ILE A 13 -7.23 1.84 7.89
CA ILE A 13 -7.36 0.58 7.15
C ILE A 13 -6.20 -0.38 7.44
N ALA A 14 -5.01 0.15 7.72
CA ALA A 14 -3.81 -0.61 8.01
C ALA A 14 -3.56 -0.80 9.53
N SER A 15 -4.57 -0.57 10.37
CA SER A 15 -4.46 -0.66 11.83
C SER A 15 -5.09 -1.95 12.37
N LYS A 16 -4.39 -2.65 13.27
CA LYS A 16 -4.87 -3.84 13.99
C LYS A 16 -5.81 -3.43 15.13
N LYS A 17 -6.95 -4.11 15.26
CA LYS A 17 -7.83 -3.92 16.42
C LYS A 17 -7.14 -4.48 17.68
N ALA A 18 -7.02 -3.66 18.71
CA ALA A 18 -6.61 -4.13 20.04
C ALA A 18 -7.74 -4.98 20.65
N ALA A 19 -7.39 -5.92 21.54
CA ALA A 19 -8.34 -6.72 22.32
C ALA A 19 -9.35 -5.88 23.12
N SER A 20 -9.09 -4.58 23.35
CA SER A 20 -9.97 -3.65 24.04
C SER A 20 -11.02 -2.96 23.15
N GLY A 21 -11.20 -3.37 21.88
CA GLY A 21 -12.12 -2.73 20.94
C GLY A 21 -11.66 -1.35 20.43
N LYS A 22 -10.52 -0.84 20.91
CA LYS A 22 -9.82 0.34 20.38
C LYS A 22 -8.84 -0.12 19.31
N LEU A 23 -8.61 0.70 18.28
CA LEU A 23 -7.54 0.41 17.31
C LEU A 23 -6.20 0.52 18.04
N ALA A 24 -5.46 -0.59 18.13
CA ALA A 24 -4.09 -0.55 18.60
C ALA A 24 -3.22 -0.07 17.42
N SER A 25 -2.14 0.63 17.75
CA SER A 25 -1.08 1.00 16.80
C SER A 25 -0.26 -0.23 16.37
N GLY A 26 -0.93 -1.31 15.98
CA GLY A 26 -0.33 -2.48 15.35
C GLY A 26 -0.57 -2.40 13.85
N GLU A 27 0.47 -2.65 13.07
CA GLU A 27 0.47 -2.47 11.62
C GLU A 27 -0.05 -3.74 10.93
N LEU A 28 -0.99 -3.58 9.98
CA LEU A 28 -1.27 -4.60 8.98
C LEU A 28 -0.23 -4.47 7.87
N THR A 29 0.44 -5.56 7.54
CA THR A 29 1.26 -5.71 6.34
C THR A 29 0.38 -5.56 5.09
N GLY A 30 0.98 -5.23 3.95
CA GLY A 30 0.22 -5.12 2.71
C GLY A 30 -0.40 -6.47 2.30
N GLU A 31 0.25 -7.59 2.63
CA GLU A 31 -0.26 -8.95 2.42
C GLU A 31 -1.49 -9.21 3.29
N GLU A 32 -1.47 -8.81 4.56
CA GLU A 32 -2.63 -8.88 5.45
C GLU A 32 -3.80 -8.02 4.92
N LEU A 33 -3.51 -6.86 4.32
CA LEU A 33 -4.52 -6.02 3.67
C LEU A 33 -5.13 -6.67 2.43
N VAL A 34 -4.33 -7.31 1.58
CA VAL A 34 -4.83 -8.03 0.39
C VAL A 34 -5.77 -9.17 0.79
N MET A 35 -5.44 -9.92 1.85
CA MET A 35 -6.31 -10.97 2.37
C MET A 35 -7.63 -10.42 2.91
N LEU A 36 -7.64 -9.21 3.50
CA LEU A 36 -8.85 -8.55 4.00
C LEU A 36 -9.74 -7.97 2.88
N CYS A 37 -9.13 -7.57 1.76
CA CYS A 37 -9.83 -6.90 0.66
C CYS A 37 -10.55 -7.85 -0.30
N GLU A 38 -10.47 -9.18 -0.08
CA GLU A 38 -11.13 -10.21 -0.92
C GLU A 38 -10.96 -9.94 -2.43
N LEU A 39 -9.74 -9.59 -2.85
CA LEU A 39 -9.49 -9.16 -4.23
C LEU A 39 -9.80 -10.30 -5.23
N PRO A 40 -10.39 -10.00 -6.41
CA PRO A 40 -10.69 -11.00 -7.42
C PRO A 40 -9.43 -11.77 -7.86
N HIS A 41 -9.54 -13.08 -8.01
CA HIS A 41 -8.43 -13.97 -8.43
C HIS A 41 -7.86 -13.65 -9.83
N GLU A 42 -8.57 -12.86 -10.63
CA GLU A 42 -8.20 -12.45 -11.99
C GLU A 42 -7.22 -11.26 -12.02
N ILE A 43 -6.88 -10.73 -10.84
CA ILE A 43 -5.98 -9.59 -10.66
C ILE A 43 -4.68 -10.08 -10.02
N GLU A 44 -3.56 -9.79 -10.67
CA GLU A 44 -2.23 -9.94 -10.06
C GLU A 44 -1.89 -8.67 -9.29
N VAL A 45 -1.48 -8.81 -8.03
CA VAL A 45 -1.22 -7.66 -7.14
C VAL A 45 0.24 -7.69 -6.68
N ASP A 46 0.97 -6.62 -7.01
CA ASP A 46 2.29 -6.33 -6.42
C ASP A 46 2.10 -5.34 -5.28
N ILE A 47 2.62 -5.67 -4.10
CA ILE A 47 2.42 -4.90 -2.89
C ILE A 47 3.65 -4.03 -2.62
N TYR A 48 3.41 -2.76 -2.34
CA TYR A 48 4.43 -1.79 -1.98
C TYR A 48 4.00 -1.01 -0.74
N SER A 49 4.96 -0.64 0.10
CA SER A 49 4.73 0.23 1.25
C SER A 49 5.65 1.45 1.15
N THR A 50 5.14 2.64 1.53
CA THR A 50 5.94 3.88 1.57
C THR A 50 6.17 4.31 3.01
N PHE A 51 5.15 4.80 3.67
CA PHE A 51 5.15 5.22 5.07
C PHE A 51 3.88 4.71 5.74
N GLN A 52 3.87 4.76 7.07
CA GLN A 52 2.76 4.31 7.89
C GLN A 52 2.29 5.45 8.78
N LEU A 53 1.37 6.27 8.27
CA LEU A 53 0.88 7.46 8.98
C LEU A 53 -0.65 7.53 8.93
N PRO A 54 -1.31 8.01 10.00
CA PRO A 54 -2.68 8.50 9.88
C PRO A 54 -2.72 9.62 8.84
N SER A 55 -3.78 9.69 8.02
CA SER A 55 -3.86 10.66 6.91
C SER A 55 -3.63 12.10 7.36
N MET A 56 -4.02 12.45 8.59
CA MET A 56 -3.82 13.78 9.17
C MET A 56 -2.34 14.14 9.49
N HIS A 57 -1.45 13.15 9.53
CA HIS A 57 -0.02 13.33 9.79
C HIS A 57 0.84 13.28 8.52
N ILE A 58 0.23 13.07 7.34
CA ILE A 58 0.96 13.05 6.07
C ILE A 58 1.46 14.46 5.77
N THR A 59 2.78 14.59 5.58
CA THR A 59 3.42 15.86 5.22
C THR A 59 3.64 15.97 3.71
N LYS A 60 4.12 17.15 3.27
CA LYS A 60 4.54 17.35 1.87
C LYS A 60 5.66 16.40 1.47
N GLU A 61 6.61 16.14 2.36
CA GLU A 61 7.75 15.27 2.13
C GLU A 61 7.28 13.82 1.88
N ASN A 62 6.30 13.36 2.65
CA ASN A 62 5.68 12.05 2.41
C ASN A 62 5.01 11.99 1.03
N LEU A 63 4.32 13.05 0.60
CA LEU A 63 3.72 13.07 -0.75
C LEU A 63 4.77 13.05 -1.86
N VAL A 64 5.92 13.69 -1.66
CA VAL A 64 7.05 13.61 -2.60
C VAL A 64 7.60 12.18 -2.65
N GLU A 65 7.77 11.53 -1.51
CA GLU A 65 8.20 10.13 -1.42
C GLU A 65 7.24 9.18 -2.15
N LEU A 66 5.93 9.33 -1.92
CA LEU A 66 4.89 8.56 -2.61
C LEU A 66 4.93 8.77 -4.13
N SER A 67 5.09 10.03 -4.57
CA SER A 67 5.24 10.35 -6.00
C SER A 67 6.47 9.67 -6.61
N GLN A 68 7.60 9.71 -5.90
CA GLN A 68 8.84 9.06 -6.33
C GLN A 68 8.66 7.55 -6.49
N LEU A 69 7.99 6.90 -5.53
CA LEU A 69 7.68 5.47 -5.57
C LEU A 69 6.81 5.12 -6.80
N ILE A 70 5.72 5.85 -7.02
CA ILE A 70 4.84 5.64 -8.18
C ILE A 70 5.63 5.76 -9.49
N MET A 71 6.45 6.81 -9.62
CA MET A 71 7.27 7.02 -10.81
C MET A 71 8.29 5.89 -11.03
N ASN A 72 8.85 5.33 -9.96
CA ASN A 72 9.79 4.21 -10.06
C ASN A 72 9.08 2.92 -10.50
N ILE A 73 7.90 2.63 -9.94
CA ILE A 73 7.07 1.47 -10.35
C ILE A 73 6.73 1.57 -11.84
N LEU A 74 6.25 2.73 -12.29
CA LEU A 74 5.90 2.94 -13.70
C LEU A 74 7.10 2.78 -14.63
N LYS A 75 8.29 3.26 -14.22
CA LYS A 75 9.54 3.06 -14.98
C LYS A 75 9.92 1.59 -15.08
N MET A 76 9.85 0.82 -13.98
CA MET A 76 10.13 -0.62 -14.00
C MET A 76 9.20 -1.35 -14.96
N ILE A 77 7.90 -1.06 -14.91
CA ILE A 77 6.91 -1.66 -15.81
C ILE A 77 7.23 -1.34 -17.27
N ALA A 78 7.56 -0.08 -17.57
CA ALA A 78 7.93 0.32 -18.93
C ALA A 78 9.19 -0.40 -19.43
N MET A 79 10.20 -0.60 -18.56
CA MET A 79 11.42 -1.35 -18.91
C MET A 79 11.13 -2.82 -19.20
N MET A 80 10.27 -3.47 -18.42
CA MET A 80 9.89 -4.88 -18.64
C MET A 80 9.07 -5.09 -19.91
N ALA A 81 8.34 -4.07 -20.37
CA ALA A 81 7.56 -4.14 -21.62
C ALA A 81 8.44 -4.00 -22.88
N LEU A 82 9.68 -3.53 -22.74
CA LEU A 82 10.64 -3.30 -23.84
C LEU A 82 11.66 -4.44 -24.00
N SER A 83 11.67 -5.40 -23.07
CA SER A 83 12.54 -6.59 -23.06
C SER A 83 11.83 -7.83 -23.58
#